data_AF-A0A2D7XEZ3-F1
#
_entry.id   AF-A0A2D7XEZ3-F1
#
_cell.length_a   1.000
_cell.length_b   1.000
_cell.length_c   1.000
_cell.angle_alpha   90.00
_cell.angle_beta   90.00
_cell.angle_gamma   90.00
#
_symmetry.space_group_name_H-M   'P 1'
#
loop_
_entity.id
_entity.type
_entity.pdbx_description
1 polymer ?
#
loop_
_entity_poly.entity_id
_entity_poly.type
_entity_poly.pdbx_seq_one_letter_code
_entity_poly.pdbx_strand_id
1 'polypeptide(L)'
;MAQMPKKHTMRKVGNTLQPTNRRDAEWLDGIKDGSLVLIEAKRPRNLKHHCKLFALLHLVCEATDWKEDALLDAIKIELGYCKDRPILGTEYTWRKPKSIAFESMGQDEFEKFYEGAISVMIAHLGIDYEELRNELAKA
;
A
#
# COMPACT_ATOMS: atom_id res chain seq x y z
N MET A 1 -24.35 1.08 22.36
CA MET A 1 -22.93 1.39 22.60
C MET A 1 -22.24 1.47 21.25
N ALA A 2 -21.94 2.69 20.78
CA ALA A 2 -21.46 2.91 19.42
C ALA A 2 -20.01 2.41 19.27
N GLN A 3 -19.80 1.46 18.37
CA GLN A 3 -18.48 0.98 17.99
C GLN A 3 -17.74 2.11 17.26
N MET A 4 -16.81 2.78 17.94
CA MET A 4 -15.94 3.78 17.33
C MET A 4 -14.98 3.08 16.34
N PRO A 5 -14.69 3.66 15.18
CA PRO A 5 -13.77 3.05 14.23
C PRO A 5 -12.36 2.95 14.82
N LYS A 6 -11.76 1.78 14.68
CA LYS A 6 -10.50 1.33 15.30
C LYS A 6 -9.22 2.07 14.85
N LYS A 7 -9.32 3.18 14.13
CA LYS A 7 -8.17 3.85 13.50
C LYS A 7 -8.23 5.36 13.75
N HIS A 8 -7.31 5.87 14.55
CA HIS A 8 -7.11 7.28 14.88
C HIS A 8 -5.76 7.74 14.35
N THR A 9 -5.70 8.98 13.84
CA THR A 9 -4.44 9.53 13.30
C THR A 9 -3.83 10.48 14.32
N MET A 10 -2.58 10.17 14.73
CA MET A 10 -1.84 10.95 15.71
C MET A 10 -0.54 11.46 15.10
N ARG A 11 -0.20 12.72 15.38
CA ARG A 11 1.09 13.33 15.03
C ARG A 11 2.01 13.27 16.23
N LYS A 12 3.24 12.78 16.04
CA LYS A 12 4.30 12.89 17.06
C LYS A 12 4.83 14.32 17.11
N VAL A 13 4.76 14.95 18.28
CA VAL A 13 5.36 16.26 18.56
C VAL A 13 6.24 16.09 19.80
N GLY A 14 7.56 16.17 19.63
CA GLY A 14 8.49 15.81 20.72
C GLY A 14 8.31 14.36 21.16
N ASN A 15 7.95 14.14 22.42
CA ASN A 15 7.66 12.82 22.99
C ASN A 15 6.16 12.58 23.25
N THR A 16 5.27 13.38 22.66
CA THR A 16 3.82 13.24 22.82
C THR A 16 3.14 12.94 21.49
N LEU A 17 2.02 12.22 21.55
CA LEU A 17 1.13 12.00 20.41
C LEU A 17 -0.03 13.00 20.51
N GLN A 18 -0.22 13.79 19.45
CA GLN A 18 -1.28 14.79 19.37
C GLN A 18 -2.30 14.40 18.30
N PRO A 19 -3.61 14.57 18.57
CA PRO A 19 -4.66 14.30 17.59
C PRO A 19 -4.54 15.24 16.40
N THR A 20 -4.71 14.70 15.19
CA THR A 20 -4.64 15.54 13.97
C THR A 20 -5.97 16.18 13.63
N ASN A 21 -7.09 15.58 14.05
CA ASN A 21 -8.44 16.01 13.69
C ASN A 21 -9.32 16.12 14.95
N ARG A 22 -10.42 16.87 14.85
CA ARG A 22 -11.38 17.07 15.97
C ARG A 22 -11.87 15.76 16.57
N ARG A 23 -12.14 14.77 15.71
CA ARG A 23 -12.56 13.42 16.12
C ARG A 23 -11.55 12.70 17.00
N ASP A 24 -10.26 12.81 16.66
CA ASP A 24 -9.18 12.16 17.41
C ASP A 24 -8.96 12.87 18.75
N ALA A 25 -9.23 14.18 18.81
CA ALA A 25 -9.21 14.95 20.05
C ALA A 25 -10.36 14.55 20.98
N GLU A 26 -11.58 14.40 20.46
CA GLU A 26 -12.74 13.91 21.22
C GLU A 26 -12.51 12.48 21.75
N TRP A 27 -11.81 11.62 20.99
CA TRP A 27 -11.42 10.30 21.46
C TRP A 27 -10.38 10.35 22.58
N LEU A 28 -9.36 11.21 22.44
CA LEU A 28 -8.29 11.36 23.43
C LEU A 28 -8.83 11.95 24.75
N ASP A 29 -9.76 12.90 24.67
CA ASP A 29 -10.45 13.51 25.83
C ASP A 29 -11.26 12.46 26.62
N GLY A 30 -11.77 11.44 25.95
CA GLY A 30 -12.47 10.32 26.59
C GLY A 30 -11.56 9.38 27.40
N ILE A 31 -10.23 9.48 27.27
CA ILE A 31 -9.27 8.65 27.99
C ILE A 31 -8.90 9.33 29.30
N LYS A 32 -9.12 8.65 30.43
CA LYS A 32 -8.76 9.19 31.75
C LYS A 32 -7.25 9.37 31.86
N ASP A 33 -6.82 10.52 32.38
CA ASP A 33 -5.43 10.80 32.73
C ASP A 33 -4.82 9.68 33.58
N GLY A 34 -3.62 9.24 33.22
CA GLY A 34 -2.88 8.17 33.90
C GLY A 34 -3.28 6.74 33.50
N SER A 35 -4.24 6.57 32.59
CA SER A 35 -4.62 5.24 32.09
C SER A 35 -3.59 4.68 31.11
N LEU A 36 -3.25 3.39 31.25
CA LEU A 36 -2.45 2.68 30.27
C LEU A 36 -3.30 2.35 29.04
N VAL A 37 -2.89 2.83 27.87
CA VAL A 37 -3.56 2.57 26.59
C VAL A 37 -2.59 1.85 25.67
N LEU A 38 -3.01 0.70 25.14
CA LEU A 38 -2.24 -0.03 24.15
C LEU A 38 -2.49 0.58 22.76
N ILE A 39 -1.44 1.14 22.16
CA ILE A 39 -1.52 1.83 20.87
C ILE A 39 -0.63 1.09 19.86
N GLU A 40 -1.22 0.63 18.76
CA GLU A 40 -0.47 0.14 17.60
C GLU A 40 -0.30 1.29 16.60
N ALA A 41 0.88 1.91 16.59
CA ALA A 41 1.18 3.01 15.68
C ALA A 41 1.56 2.48 14.29
N LYS A 42 0.70 2.73 13.30
CA LYS A 42 1.01 2.51 11.88
C LYS A 42 1.18 3.86 11.19
N ARG A 43 2.28 4.04 10.45
CA ARG A 43 2.45 5.23 9.61
C ARG A 43 1.37 5.21 8.52
N PRO A 44 0.55 6.28 8.38
CA PRO A 44 -0.32 6.40 7.22
C PRO A 44 0.55 6.40 5.98
N ARG A 45 0.19 5.55 5.02
CA ARG A 45 0.96 5.39 3.78
C ARG A 45 1.05 6.70 3.02
N ASN A 46 2.17 6.92 2.34
CA ASN A 46 2.30 8.03 1.42
C ASN A 46 1.36 7.79 0.22
N LEU A 47 0.20 8.45 0.22
CA LEU A 47 -0.79 8.39 -0.87
C LEU A 47 -0.15 8.68 -2.24
N LYS A 48 0.90 9.51 -2.27
CA LYS A 48 1.63 9.85 -3.50
C LYS A 48 2.29 8.62 -4.13
N HIS A 49 2.84 7.68 -3.36
CA HIS A 49 3.47 6.49 -3.93
C HIS A 49 2.43 5.54 -4.53
N HIS A 50 1.24 5.46 -3.93
CA HIS A 50 0.13 4.72 -4.50
C HIS A 50 -0.34 5.35 -5.81
N CYS A 51 -0.59 6.66 -5.83
CA CYS A 51 -0.95 7.36 -7.07
C CYS A 51 0.11 7.18 -8.17
N LYS A 52 1.40 7.26 -7.81
CA LYS A 52 2.50 7.03 -8.76
C LYS A 52 2.50 5.62 -9.32
N LEU A 53 2.31 4.59 -8.49
CA LEU A 53 2.25 3.21 -8.96
C LEU A 53 1.14 3.01 -10.00
N PHE A 54 -0.05 3.54 -9.75
CA PHE A 54 -1.17 3.41 -10.69
C PHE A 54 -0.97 4.23 -11.96
N ALA A 55 -0.37 5.42 -11.89
CA ALA A 55 0.00 6.18 -13.08
C ALA A 55 0.99 5.39 -13.96
N LEU A 56 1.96 4.70 -13.35
CA LEU A 56 2.89 3.83 -14.09
C LEU A 56 2.19 2.65 -14.74
N LEU A 57 1.31 1.96 -13.99
CA LEU A 57 0.53 0.85 -14.54
C LEU A 57 -0.29 1.31 -15.75
N HIS A 58 -0.91 2.48 -15.66
CA HIS A 58 -1.69 3.05 -16.75
C HIS A 58 -0.84 3.27 -18.00
N LEU A 59 0.32 3.92 -17.87
CA LEU A 59 1.25 4.16 -18.97
C LEU A 59 1.69 2.86 -19.65
N VAL A 60 1.97 1.82 -18.85
CA VAL A 60 2.32 0.49 -19.36
C VAL A 60 1.15 -0.14 -20.10
N CYS A 61 -0.06 -0.04 -19.56
CA CYS A 61 -1.29 -0.52 -20.20
C CYS A 61 -1.68 0.29 -21.44
N GLU A 62 -1.20 1.52 -21.61
CA GLU A 62 -1.36 2.26 -22.86
C GLU A 62 -0.33 1.80 -23.91
N ALA A 63 0.89 1.47 -23.49
CA ALA A 63 1.95 0.98 -24.35
C ALA A 63 1.80 -0.52 -24.73
N THR A 64 0.97 -1.27 -24.01
CA THR A 64 0.80 -2.73 -24.17
C THR A 64 -0.68 -3.09 -24.21
N ASP A 65 -1.05 -4.25 -24.75
CA ASP A 65 -2.46 -4.71 -24.76
C ASP A 65 -2.92 -5.28 -23.39
N TRP A 66 -2.15 -5.04 -22.33
CA TRP A 66 -2.43 -5.57 -21.00
C TRP A 66 -3.47 -4.72 -20.27
N LYS A 67 -4.36 -5.40 -19.54
CA LYS A 67 -5.28 -4.74 -18.60
C LYS A 67 -4.57 -4.44 -17.28
N GLU A 68 -4.90 -3.31 -16.65
CA GLU A 68 -4.30 -2.86 -15.38
C GLU A 68 -4.32 -3.94 -14.30
N ASP A 69 -5.48 -4.60 -14.10
CA ASP A 69 -5.62 -5.69 -13.13
C ASP A 69 -4.68 -6.88 -13.42
N ALA A 70 -4.57 -7.27 -14.69
CA ALA A 70 -3.74 -8.41 -15.10
C ALA A 70 -2.24 -8.11 -14.96
N LEU A 71 -1.83 -6.89 -15.31
CA LEU A 71 -0.46 -6.43 -15.14
C LEU A 71 -0.09 -6.36 -13.67
N LEU A 72 -0.97 -5.78 -12.85
CA LEU A 72 -0.77 -5.68 -11.41
C LEU A 72 -0.69 -7.09 -10.77
N ASP A 73 -1.51 -8.03 -11.21
CA ASP A 73 -1.46 -9.41 -10.73
C ASP A 73 -0.19 -10.14 -11.17
N ALA A 74 0.29 -9.93 -12.39
CA ALA A 74 1.57 -10.45 -12.84
C ALA A 74 2.74 -9.91 -11.99
N ILE A 75 2.78 -8.60 -11.71
CA ILE A 75 3.80 -7.98 -10.86
C ILE A 75 3.75 -8.56 -9.44
N LYS A 76 2.56 -8.76 -8.87
CA LYS A 76 2.42 -9.38 -7.54
C LYS A 76 2.92 -10.83 -7.53
N ILE A 77 2.70 -11.59 -8.60
CA ILE A 77 3.17 -12.98 -8.71
C ILE A 77 4.71 -12.99 -8.80
N GLU A 78 5.29 -12.12 -9.62
CA GLU A 78 6.74 -12.03 -9.82
C GLU A 78 7.47 -11.63 -8.52
N LEU A 79 6.88 -10.70 -7.77
CA LEU A 79 7.41 -10.28 -6.47
C LEU A 79 7.12 -11.28 -5.32
N GLY A 80 6.48 -12.42 -5.61
CA GLY A 80 6.12 -13.41 -4.60
C GLY A 80 5.05 -12.95 -3.60
N TYR A 81 4.33 -11.86 -3.90
CA TYR A 81 3.19 -11.36 -3.14
C TYR A 81 1.91 -12.17 -3.42
N CYS A 82 2.04 -13.48 -3.61
CA CYS A 82 0.94 -14.42 -3.79
C CYS A 82 0.77 -15.32 -2.55
N LYS A 83 -0.41 -15.93 -2.44
CA LYS A 83 -0.65 -17.09 -1.57
C LYS A 83 -1.00 -18.26 -2.45
N ASP A 84 -0.24 -19.34 -2.35
CA ASP A 84 -0.60 -20.62 -2.95
C ASP A 84 -1.84 -21.16 -2.24
N ARG A 85 -2.86 -21.48 -3.04
CA ARG A 85 -4.08 -22.13 -2.58
C ARG A 85 -4.20 -23.46 -3.33
N PRO A 86 -4.35 -24.59 -2.62
CA PRO A 86 -4.63 -25.86 -3.28
C PRO A 86 -6.00 -25.79 -3.95
N ILE A 87 -6.10 -26.29 -5.18
CA ILE A 87 -7.38 -26.45 -5.86
C ILE A 87 -7.99 -27.77 -5.36
N LEU A 88 -9.18 -27.68 -4.75
CA LEU A 88 -9.86 -28.84 -4.19
C LEU A 88 -10.09 -29.90 -5.28
N GLY A 89 -9.58 -31.11 -5.07
CA GLY A 89 -9.72 -32.22 -6.03
C GLY A 89 -8.61 -32.33 -7.07
N THR A 90 -7.54 -31.54 -6.98
CA THR A 90 -6.35 -31.69 -7.84
C THR A 90 -5.05 -31.53 -7.03
N GLU A 91 -3.92 -31.98 -7.59
CA GLU A 91 -2.59 -31.73 -7.02
C GLU A 91 -2.04 -30.32 -7.36
N TYR A 92 -2.81 -29.52 -8.11
CA TYR A 92 -2.39 -28.21 -8.55
C TYR A 92 -2.67 -27.13 -7.50
N THR A 93 -1.72 -26.21 -7.34
CA THR A 93 -1.86 -24.99 -6.54
C THR A 93 -2.09 -23.78 -7.45
N TRP A 94 -3.11 -22.99 -7.13
CA TRP A 94 -3.34 -21.68 -7.75
C TRP A 94 -2.69 -20.59 -6.90
N ARG A 95 -1.91 -19.72 -7.53
CA ARG A 95 -1.33 -18.53 -6.88
C ARG A 95 -2.34 -17.40 -6.89
N LYS A 96 -2.95 -17.11 -5.73
CA LYS A 96 -3.81 -15.93 -5.58
C LYS A 96 -2.96 -14.71 -5.19
N PRO A 97 -2.93 -13.63 -5.97
CA PRO A 97 -2.25 -12.40 -5.57
C PRO A 97 -2.85 -11.83 -4.28
N LYS A 98 -2.00 -11.38 -3.36
CA LYS A 98 -2.45 -10.70 -2.14
C LYS A 98 -2.94 -9.29 -2.50
N SER A 99 -3.93 -8.81 -1.77
CA SER A 99 -4.37 -7.42 -1.90
C SER A 99 -3.27 -6.49 -1.40
N ILE A 100 -2.92 -5.50 -2.21
CA ILE A 100 -2.02 -4.39 -1.82
C ILE A 100 -2.79 -3.20 -1.23
N ALA A 101 -4.09 -3.37 -0.97
CA ALA A 101 -4.95 -2.32 -0.42
C ALA A 101 -4.32 -1.69 0.83
N PHE A 102 -4.61 -0.39 1.04
CA PHE A 102 -4.08 0.42 2.15
C PHE A 102 -4.20 -0.24 3.54
N GLU A 103 -5.17 -1.14 3.72
CA GLU A 103 -5.42 -1.82 4.98
C GLU A 103 -4.65 -3.14 5.16
N SER A 104 -4.04 -3.67 4.09
CA SER A 104 -3.45 -5.02 4.05
C SER A 104 -1.95 -5.08 4.30
N MET A 105 -1.23 -3.96 4.27
CA MET A 105 0.22 -3.90 4.54
C MET A 105 0.64 -2.52 5.09
N GLY A 106 1.81 -2.42 5.73
CA GLY A 106 2.39 -1.16 6.22
C GLY A 106 2.99 -0.26 5.11
N GLN A 107 3.51 0.92 5.46
CA GLN A 107 4.25 1.79 4.53
C GLN A 107 5.57 1.15 4.09
N ASP A 108 6.35 0.59 5.01
CA ASP A 108 7.66 0.01 4.70
C ASP A 108 7.55 -1.21 3.77
N GLU A 109 6.51 -2.03 3.96
CA GLU A 109 6.23 -3.14 3.05
C GLU A 109 5.76 -2.66 1.67
N PHE A 110 5.03 -1.54 1.61
CA PHE A 110 4.61 -0.94 0.35
C PHE A 110 5.78 -0.32 -0.40
N GLU A 111 6.72 0.29 0.30
CA GLU A 111 7.91 0.90 -0.30
C GLU A 111 8.77 -0.17 -0.98
N LYS A 112 9.02 -1.29 -0.30
CA LYS A 112 9.69 -2.46 -0.90
C LYS A 112 8.95 -3.02 -2.10
N PHE A 113 7.61 -3.12 -2.01
CA PHE A 113 6.79 -3.55 -3.14
C PHE A 113 6.89 -2.57 -4.31
N TYR A 114 6.85 -1.27 -4.04
CA TYR A 114 6.94 -0.21 -5.04
C TYR A 114 8.28 -0.21 -5.78
N GLU A 115 9.39 -0.31 -5.04
CA GLU A 115 10.74 -0.42 -5.64
C GLU A 115 10.89 -1.70 -6.48
N GLY A 116 10.36 -2.82 -5.98
CA GLY A 116 10.34 -4.09 -6.72
C GLY A 116 9.48 -4.00 -7.98
N ALA A 117 8.29 -3.38 -7.89
CA ALA A 117 7.39 -3.22 -9.02
C ALA A 117 8.02 -2.35 -10.12
N ILE A 118 8.70 -1.26 -9.75
CA ILE A 118 9.48 -0.45 -10.70
C ILE A 118 10.56 -1.30 -11.36
N SER A 119 11.30 -2.11 -10.60
CA SER A 119 12.37 -2.95 -11.15
C SER A 119 11.84 -3.97 -12.16
N VAL A 120 10.70 -4.60 -11.88
CA VAL A 120 10.02 -5.54 -12.80
C VAL A 120 9.53 -4.82 -14.05
N MET A 121 8.94 -3.63 -13.90
CA MET A 121 8.49 -2.81 -15.02
C MET A 121 9.67 -2.42 -15.92
N ILE A 122 10.80 -1.96 -15.36
CA ILE A 122 12.00 -1.62 -16.14
C ILE A 122 12.52 -2.84 -16.90
N ALA A 123 12.59 -4.00 -16.24
CA ALA A 123 13.06 -5.24 -16.88
C ALA A 123 12.16 -5.70 -18.03
N HIS A 124 10.84 -5.47 -17.96
CA HIS A 124 9.89 -5.89 -19.00
C HIS A 124 9.65 -4.84 -20.09
N LEU A 125 9.77 -3.54 -19.78
CA LEU A 125 9.46 -2.45 -20.72
C LEU A 125 10.68 -1.79 -21.34
N GLY A 126 11.89 -1.98 -20.79
CA GLY A 126 13.10 -1.33 -21.30
C GLY A 126 13.08 0.21 -21.19
N ILE A 127 12.17 0.77 -20.39
CA ILE A 127 12.07 2.21 -20.14
C ILE A 127 13.11 2.59 -19.09
N ASP A 128 13.96 3.56 -19.43
CA ASP A 128 14.98 4.07 -18.54
C ASP A 128 14.35 4.75 -17.31
N TYR A 129 14.91 4.52 -16.12
CA TYR A 129 14.36 5.02 -14.86
C TYR A 129 14.22 6.56 -14.85
N GLU A 130 15.07 7.25 -15.61
CA GLU A 130 15.04 8.71 -15.77
C GLU A 130 13.84 9.20 -16.60
N GLU A 131 13.43 8.45 -17.63
CA GLU A 131 12.28 8.80 -18.47
C GLU A 131 10.98 8.61 -17.69
N LEU A 132 10.91 7.50 -16.94
CA LEU A 132 9.83 7.20 -16.01
C LEU A 132 9.69 8.28 -14.92
N ARG A 133 10.81 8.73 -14.37
CA ARG A 133 10.84 9.78 -13.34
C ARG A 133 10.43 11.14 -13.89
N ASN A 134 10.81 11.46 -15.12
CA ASN A 134 10.43 12.70 -15.79
C ASN A 134 8.94 12.75 -16.12
N GLU A 135 8.34 11.66 -16.60
CA GLU A 135 6.89 11.60 -16.84
C GLU A 135 6.10 11.67 -15.54
N LEU A 136 6.58 11.02 -14.47
CA LEU A 136 5.99 11.12 -13.13
C LEU A 136 6.17 12.49 -12.46
N ALA A 137 7.07 13.34 -12.96
CA ALA A 137 7.23 14.72 -12.47
C ALA A 137 6.28 15.71 -13.17
N LYS A 138 5.71 15.32 -14.31
CA LYS A 138 4.74 16.11 -15.08
C LYS A 138 3.28 15.81 -14.71
N ALA A 139 2.99 14.64 -14.16
CA ALA A 139 1.68 14.21 -13.65
C ALA A 139 1.46 14.62 -12.18
#